data_AF-A0A942DM14-F1
#
_entry.id   AF-A0A942DM14-F1
#
_cell.length_a   1.000
_cell.length_b   1.000
_cell.length_c   1.000
_cell.angle_alpha   90.00
_cell.angle_beta   90.00
_cell.angle_gamma   90.00
#
_symmetry.space_group_name_H-M   'P 1'
#
loop_
_entity.id
_entity.type
_entity.pdbx_description
1 polymer ?
#
loop_
_entity_poly.entity_id
_entity_poly.type
_entity_poly.pdbx_seq_one_letter_code
_entity_poly.pdbx_strand_id
1 'polypeptide(L)'
;MKYVISLSLFLFTAVAARAATPGFAQGNQFLAIPLQGMVTVYCGTSDSATYTCYDTVLDPASYDYFVGPDGIRAEQVTLSCLRQDGTRRDRTEDYDVKNTRSVHAYNLWINTPFQRPLLAMGVNKIDYTMTNMGKIIQQGTFSVNVAHGKARTCPATHYNSTDANDCQSPYTVCQRYFEQYDYCR
;
A
#
# COMPACT_ATOMS: atom_id res chain seq x y z
N MET A 1 -15.39 -68.07 -24.18
CA MET A 1 -14.32 -67.42 -23.40
C MET A 1 -13.92 -66.14 -24.12
N LYS A 2 -14.13 -64.96 -23.52
CA LYS A 2 -13.45 -63.68 -23.81
C LYS A 2 -14.07 -62.60 -22.92
N TYR A 3 -13.44 -62.33 -21.78
CA TYR A 3 -13.76 -61.18 -20.93
C TYR A 3 -12.76 -60.06 -21.28
N VAL A 4 -13.26 -58.94 -21.80
CA VAL A 4 -12.48 -57.74 -22.07
C VAL A 4 -12.55 -56.89 -20.81
N ILE A 5 -11.45 -56.83 -20.06
CA ILE A 5 -11.31 -55.97 -18.87
C ILE A 5 -10.88 -54.58 -19.36
N SER A 6 -11.82 -53.64 -19.38
CA SER A 6 -11.56 -52.23 -19.67
C SER A 6 -10.99 -51.55 -18.42
N LEU A 7 -9.69 -51.29 -18.42
CA LEU A 7 -8.97 -50.63 -17.33
C LEU A 7 -9.15 -49.11 -17.46
N SER A 8 -10.13 -48.56 -16.75
CA SER A 8 -10.37 -47.12 -16.68
C SER A 8 -9.33 -46.44 -15.79
N LEU A 9 -8.36 -45.77 -16.41
CA LEU A 9 -7.30 -45.00 -15.75
C LEU A 9 -7.89 -43.68 -15.20
N PHE A 10 -8.20 -43.64 -13.91
CA PHE A 10 -8.59 -42.41 -13.21
C PHE A 10 -7.34 -41.51 -13.04
N LEU A 11 -7.18 -40.51 -13.91
CA LEU A 11 -6.22 -39.42 -13.70
C LEU A 11 -6.67 -38.59 -12.48
N PHE A 12 -6.03 -38.81 -11.33
CA PHE A 12 -6.09 -37.87 -10.22
C PHE A 12 -5.31 -36.61 -10.59
N THR A 13 -6.01 -35.59 -11.10
CA THR A 13 -5.47 -34.24 -11.19
C THR A 13 -5.32 -33.68 -9.78
N ALA A 14 -4.11 -33.70 -9.25
CA ALA A 14 -3.77 -33.05 -8.00
C ALA A 14 -3.98 -31.54 -8.16
N VAL A 15 -5.06 -31.01 -7.57
CA VAL A 15 -5.28 -29.58 -7.42
C VAL A 15 -4.26 -29.10 -6.38
N ALA A 16 -3.14 -28.55 -6.84
CA ALA A 16 -2.19 -27.89 -5.96
C ALA A 16 -2.88 -26.68 -5.33
N ALA A 17 -3.26 -26.80 -4.06
CA ALA A 17 -3.69 -25.65 -3.27
C ALA A 17 -2.54 -24.64 -3.23
N ARG A 18 -2.71 -23.49 -3.90
CA ARG A 18 -1.76 -22.39 -3.81
C ARG A 18 -1.90 -21.80 -2.41
N ALA A 19 -0.99 -22.15 -1.51
CA ALA A 19 -0.85 -21.43 -0.25
C ALA A 19 -0.64 -19.95 -0.56
N ALA A 20 -1.50 -19.08 -0.02
CA ALA A 20 -1.34 -17.64 -0.15
C ALA A 20 0.05 -17.27 0.39
N THR A 21 0.91 -16.74 -0.48
CA THR A 21 2.24 -16.32 -0.08
C THR A 21 2.09 -15.06 0.78
N PRO A 22 2.67 -15.02 1.99
CA PRO A 22 2.58 -13.84 2.84
C PRO A 22 3.07 -12.58 2.12
N GLY A 23 2.37 -11.48 2.33
CA GLY A 23 2.67 -10.23 1.62
C GLY A 23 1.64 -9.15 1.89
N PHE A 24 1.66 -8.10 1.09
CA PHE A 24 0.60 -7.10 1.10
C PHE A 24 -0.55 -7.49 0.16
N ALA A 25 -1.78 -7.10 0.50
CA ALA A 25 -2.99 -7.55 -0.21
C ALA A 25 -3.02 -7.12 -1.68
N GLN A 26 -2.43 -5.97 -2.01
CA GLN A 26 -2.26 -5.47 -3.38
C GLN A 26 -1.00 -6.02 -4.08
N GLY A 27 -0.25 -6.90 -3.41
CA GLY A 27 0.99 -7.48 -3.88
C GLY A 27 2.24 -6.78 -3.35
N ASN A 28 3.42 -7.30 -3.71
CA ASN A 28 4.71 -6.86 -3.19
C ASN A 28 5.50 -6.00 -4.19
N GLN A 29 4.83 -5.45 -5.20
CA GLN A 29 5.42 -4.60 -6.23
C GLN A 29 4.65 -3.29 -6.26
N PHE A 30 5.36 -2.19 -6.01
CA PHE A 30 4.77 -0.86 -5.98
C PHE A 30 5.54 0.09 -6.87
N LEU A 31 4.85 1.14 -7.32
CA LEU A 31 5.44 2.25 -8.05
C LEU A 31 5.27 3.52 -7.24
N ALA A 32 6.38 4.21 -6.98
CA ALA A 32 6.35 5.59 -6.51
C ALA A 32 6.14 6.50 -7.73
N ILE A 33 4.96 7.10 -7.83
CA ILE A 33 4.52 7.87 -9.00
C ILE A 33 4.58 9.35 -8.67
N PRO A 34 5.46 10.12 -9.34
CA PRO A 34 5.44 11.57 -9.23
C PRO A 34 4.14 12.13 -9.81
N LEU A 35 3.51 13.03 -9.07
CA LEU A 35 2.34 13.78 -9.50
C LEU A 35 2.73 15.23 -9.75
N GLN A 36 2.11 15.82 -10.77
CA GLN A 36 2.22 17.25 -11.01
C GLN A 36 0.91 17.84 -11.53
N GLY A 37 0.74 19.14 -11.37
CA GLY A 37 -0.39 19.85 -11.95
C GLY A 37 -0.42 21.32 -11.53
N MET A 38 -1.43 22.06 -11.99
CA MET A 38 -1.54 23.48 -11.73
C MET A 38 -2.95 23.82 -11.25
N VAL A 39 -3.04 24.61 -10.18
CA VAL A 39 -4.31 25.03 -9.61
C VAL A 39 -4.29 26.54 -9.35
N THR A 40 -5.37 27.21 -9.74
CA THR A 40 -5.58 28.63 -9.44
C THR A 40 -6.66 28.76 -8.38
N VAL A 41 -6.36 29.43 -7.26
CA VAL A 41 -7.32 29.73 -6.22
C VAL A 41 -7.70 31.20 -6.30
N TYR A 42 -8.99 31.50 -6.27
CA TYR A 42 -9.54 32.85 -6.12
C TYR A 42 -10.02 33.00 -4.69
N CYS A 43 -9.47 33.95 -3.95
CA CYS A 43 -9.82 34.22 -2.56
C CYS A 43 -10.53 35.57 -2.44
N GLY A 44 -11.82 35.53 -2.13
CA GLY A 44 -12.64 36.75 -2.10
C GLY A 44 -12.83 37.39 -3.49
N THR A 45 -12.90 38.73 -3.54
CA THR A 45 -13.29 39.47 -4.75
C THR A 45 -12.14 39.86 -5.68
N SER A 46 -10.89 39.84 -5.21
CA SER A 46 -9.76 40.38 -5.97
C SER A 46 -8.42 39.68 -5.77
N ASP A 47 -8.31 38.74 -4.82
CA ASP A 47 -7.08 37.97 -4.64
C ASP A 47 -7.15 36.65 -5.40
N SER A 48 -6.03 36.27 -6.01
CA SER A 48 -5.85 34.95 -6.58
C SER A 48 -4.40 34.50 -6.46
N ALA A 49 -4.20 33.19 -6.34
CA ALA A 49 -2.90 32.56 -6.32
C ALA A 49 -2.90 31.38 -7.30
N THR A 50 -1.84 31.22 -8.08
CA THR A 50 -1.64 30.03 -8.90
C THR A 50 -0.49 29.22 -8.34
N TYR A 51 -0.74 27.94 -8.10
CA TYR A 51 0.23 27.00 -7.58
C TYR A 51 0.55 25.91 -8.61
N THR A 52 1.84 25.63 -8.76
CA THR A 52 2.28 24.38 -9.37
C THR A 52 2.45 23.35 -8.26
N CYS A 53 1.61 22.33 -8.30
CA CYS A 53 1.56 21.29 -7.29
C CYS A 53 2.43 20.10 -7.70
N TYR A 54 3.14 19.54 -6.73
CA TYR A 54 3.92 18.32 -6.88
C TYR A 54 3.65 17.40 -5.70
N ASP A 55 3.59 16.11 -5.95
CA ASP A 55 3.51 15.09 -4.89
C ASP A 55 4.09 13.76 -5.39
N THR A 56 4.15 12.74 -4.54
CA THR A 56 4.49 11.37 -4.93
C THR A 56 3.60 10.38 -4.19
N VAL A 57 2.86 9.58 -4.96
CA VAL A 57 1.98 8.55 -4.41
C VAL A 57 2.54 7.16 -4.64
N LEU A 58 2.16 6.22 -3.77
CA LEU A 58 2.47 4.81 -3.95
C LEU A 58 1.29 4.13 -4.65
N ASP A 59 1.57 3.52 -5.80
CA ASP A 59 0.61 2.75 -6.58
C ASP A 59 0.88 1.26 -6.36
N PRO A 60 -0.14 0.43 -6.10
CA PRO A 60 -1.58 0.77 -6.13
C PRO A 60 -2.13 1.49 -4.88
N ALA A 61 -1.46 1.42 -3.73
CA ALA A 61 -1.94 2.05 -2.50
C ALA A 61 -0.82 2.47 -1.53
N SER A 62 -1.03 3.60 -0.84
CA SER A 62 -0.13 4.10 0.22
C SER A 62 -0.34 3.43 1.59
N TYR A 63 -1.46 2.72 1.76
CA TYR A 63 -1.74 1.85 2.91
C TYR A 63 -2.19 0.49 2.39
N ASP A 64 -1.76 -0.59 3.03
CA ASP A 64 -2.22 -1.93 2.66
C ASP A 64 -2.24 -2.90 3.84
N TYR A 65 -3.07 -3.92 3.73
CA TYR A 65 -3.17 -4.99 4.71
C TYR A 65 -2.05 -6.01 4.50
N PHE A 66 -1.48 -6.49 5.60
CA PHE A 66 -0.68 -7.72 5.54
C PHE A 66 -1.63 -8.90 5.41
N VAL A 67 -1.40 -9.77 4.43
CA VAL A 67 -2.07 -11.06 4.27
C VAL A 67 -1.11 -12.14 4.71
N GLY A 68 -1.50 -12.89 5.73
CA GLY A 68 -0.68 -13.95 6.30
C GLY A 68 -1.02 -15.33 5.73
N PRO A 69 -0.29 -16.37 6.16
CA PRO A 69 -0.60 -17.74 5.77
C PRO A 69 -1.92 -18.23 6.39
N ASP A 70 -2.61 -19.12 5.67
CA ASP A 70 -3.89 -19.69 6.07
C ASP A 70 -3.79 -20.54 7.34
N GLY A 71 -4.87 -20.59 8.11
CA GLY A 71 -5.01 -21.48 9.27
C GLY A 71 -4.20 -21.07 10.52
N ILE A 72 -3.48 -19.95 10.47
CA ILE A 72 -2.73 -19.44 11.62
C ILE A 72 -3.66 -18.65 12.55
N ARG A 73 -3.76 -19.12 13.80
CA ARG A 73 -4.50 -18.44 14.87
C ARG A 73 -3.60 -17.45 15.60
N ALA A 74 -3.33 -16.30 14.96
CA ALA A 74 -2.60 -15.19 15.58
C ALA A 74 -3.56 -14.16 16.18
N GLU A 75 -3.08 -13.44 17.18
CA GLU A 75 -3.72 -12.23 17.69
C GLU A 75 -3.05 -10.99 17.12
N GLN A 76 -1.74 -11.06 16.85
CA GLN A 76 -0.96 -9.94 16.34
C GLN A 76 0.02 -10.37 15.27
N VAL A 77 0.37 -9.42 14.41
CA VAL A 77 1.46 -9.52 13.46
C VAL A 77 2.36 -8.29 13.57
N THR A 78 3.65 -8.54 13.70
CA THR A 78 4.70 -7.52 13.64
C THR A 78 5.46 -7.65 12.34
N LEU A 79 5.54 -6.56 11.59
CA LEU A 79 6.38 -6.41 10.40
C LEU A 79 7.63 -5.63 10.76
N SER A 80 8.78 -6.23 10.46
CA SER A 80 10.08 -5.59 10.57
C SER A 80 10.67 -5.40 9.18
N CYS A 81 10.80 -4.14 8.76
CA CYS A 81 11.31 -3.77 7.45
C CYS A 81 12.76 -3.32 7.55
N LEU A 82 13.67 -4.06 6.92
CA LEU A 82 15.01 -3.60 6.59
C LEU A 82 15.00 -3.04 5.15
N ARG A 83 15.24 -1.73 5.03
CA ARG A 83 15.24 -1.02 3.75
C ARG A 83 16.59 -1.11 3.07
N GLN A 84 16.62 -0.84 1.77
CA GLN A 84 17.84 -0.82 0.97
C GLN A 84 18.87 0.21 1.46
N ASP A 85 18.41 1.30 2.09
CA ASP A 85 19.27 2.31 2.72
C ASP A 85 19.85 1.87 4.09
N GLY A 86 19.53 0.65 4.54
CA GLY A 86 19.96 0.08 5.82
C GLY A 86 19.10 0.50 7.02
N THR A 87 18.14 1.40 6.85
CA THR A 87 17.26 1.81 7.94
C THR A 87 16.19 0.75 8.24
N ARG A 88 15.81 0.65 9.52
CA ARG A 88 14.81 -0.31 9.99
C ARG A 88 13.52 0.37 10.45
N ARG A 89 12.38 -0.27 10.16
CA ARG A 89 11.06 0.13 10.64
C ARG A 89 10.27 -1.07 11.14
N ASP A 90 9.72 -0.96 12.34
CA ASP A 90 8.90 -2.00 12.94
C ASP A 90 7.47 -1.47 13.13
N ARG A 91 6.48 -2.30 12.78
CA ARG A 91 5.06 -1.99 12.96
C ARG A 91 4.31 -3.23 13.42
N THR A 92 3.47 -3.08 14.42
CA THR A 92 2.63 -4.16 14.95
C THR A 92 1.18 -3.80 14.75
N GLU A 93 0.40 -4.76 14.29
CA GLU A 93 -1.05 -4.66 14.17
C GLU A 93 -1.68 -5.93 14.71
N ASP A 94 -2.94 -5.83 15.13
CA ASP A 94 -3.75 -6.99 15.43
C ASP A 94 -4.02 -7.79 14.14
N TYR A 95 -4.29 -9.09 14.30
CA TYR A 95 -4.50 -10.00 13.18
C TYR A 95 -5.93 -10.57 13.19
N ASP A 96 -6.62 -10.42 12.07
CA ASP A 96 -7.93 -10.98 11.82
C ASP A 96 -7.78 -12.38 11.22
N VAL A 97 -7.92 -13.40 12.08
CA VAL A 97 -7.83 -14.82 11.68
C VAL A 97 -8.93 -15.20 10.67
N LYS A 98 -10.10 -14.57 10.73
CA LYS A 98 -11.23 -14.90 9.85
C LYS A 98 -10.97 -14.43 8.42
N ASN A 99 -10.35 -13.27 8.27
CA ASN A 99 -10.01 -12.67 6.98
C ASN A 99 -8.54 -12.89 6.58
N THR A 100 -7.79 -13.66 7.36
CA THR A 100 -6.36 -14.00 7.14
C THR A 100 -5.49 -12.79 6.83
N ARG A 101 -5.71 -11.68 7.56
CA ARG A 101 -5.00 -10.42 7.33
C ARG A 101 -4.87 -9.58 8.60
N SER A 102 -4.05 -8.54 8.58
CA SER A 102 -4.04 -7.54 9.65
C SER A 102 -5.40 -6.84 9.79
N VAL A 103 -5.76 -6.43 11.01
CA VAL A 103 -7.02 -5.72 11.29
C VAL A 103 -7.02 -4.33 10.65
N HIS A 104 -5.89 -3.63 10.72
CA HIS A 104 -5.68 -2.35 10.05
C HIS A 104 -4.63 -2.45 8.95
N ALA A 105 -4.69 -1.49 8.03
CA ALA A 105 -3.70 -1.35 6.97
C ALA A 105 -2.44 -0.67 7.52
N TYR A 106 -1.28 -1.18 7.11
CA TYR A 106 0.01 -0.57 7.40
C TYR A 106 0.21 0.67 6.55
N ASN A 107 0.75 1.73 7.15
CA ASN A 107 1.27 2.86 6.38
C ASN A 107 2.51 2.44 5.58
N LEU A 108 2.38 2.34 4.25
CA LEU A 108 3.46 1.95 3.37
C LEU A 108 4.29 3.14 2.89
N TRP A 109 3.69 4.32 2.68
CA TRP A 109 4.34 5.45 1.99
C TRP A 109 4.16 6.84 2.62
N ILE A 110 3.10 7.06 3.39
CA ILE A 110 2.79 8.37 3.95
C ILE A 110 3.84 8.78 4.98
N ASN A 111 4.49 9.93 4.76
CA ASN A 111 5.51 10.47 5.65
C ASN A 111 5.09 11.84 6.18
N THR A 112 4.67 11.86 7.44
CA THR A 112 4.31 13.08 8.16
C THR A 112 5.13 13.17 9.46
N PRO A 113 5.08 14.28 10.20
CA PRO A 113 5.76 14.37 11.49
C PRO A 113 5.35 13.25 12.47
N PHE A 114 4.10 12.78 12.40
CA PHE A 114 3.54 11.77 13.30
C PHE A 114 3.54 10.35 12.73
N GLN A 115 3.70 10.21 11.41
CA GLN A 115 3.65 8.91 10.74
C GLN A 115 4.91 8.71 9.90
N ARG A 116 5.63 7.62 10.17
CA ARG A 116 6.74 7.19 9.31
C ARG A 116 6.28 6.01 8.46
N PRO A 117 6.54 6.03 7.14
CA PRO A 117 6.16 4.92 6.27
C PRO A 117 6.93 3.67 6.65
N LEU A 118 6.40 2.50 6.30
CA LEU A 118 7.11 1.24 6.42
C LEU A 118 8.16 1.10 5.31
N LEU A 119 7.77 1.37 4.06
CA LEU A 119 8.60 1.19 2.88
C LEU A 119 9.43 2.45 2.55
N ALA A 120 10.43 2.26 1.70
CA ALA A 120 11.19 3.28 1.01
C ALA A 120 11.45 2.83 -0.43
N MET A 121 12.02 3.71 -1.27
CA MET A 121 12.45 3.33 -2.63
C MET A 121 13.39 2.12 -2.61
N GLY A 122 13.27 1.27 -3.63
CA GLY A 122 14.11 0.08 -3.81
C GLY A 122 13.55 -1.17 -3.11
N VAL A 123 14.45 -2.08 -2.75
CA VAL A 123 14.09 -3.36 -2.13
C VAL A 123 13.96 -3.21 -0.61
N ASN A 124 12.81 -3.61 -0.09
CA ASN A 124 12.46 -3.61 1.32
C ASN A 124 12.30 -5.07 1.76
N LYS A 125 13.17 -5.56 2.64
CA LYS A 125 13.04 -6.91 3.20
C LYS A 125 12.15 -6.84 4.43
N ILE A 126 11.04 -7.57 4.41
CA ILE A 126 10.07 -7.64 5.50
C ILE A 126 10.21 -8.98 6.21
N ASP A 127 10.57 -8.95 7.48
CA ASP A 127 10.48 -10.10 8.37
C ASP A 127 9.18 -9.97 9.18
N TYR A 128 8.29 -10.95 9.08
CA TYR A 128 7.02 -10.94 9.81
C TYR A 128 7.07 -11.93 10.98
N THR A 129 6.46 -11.54 12.10
CA THR A 129 6.30 -12.37 13.29
C THR A 129 4.86 -12.31 13.75
N MET A 130 4.20 -13.47 13.80
CA MET A 130 2.83 -13.60 14.28
C MET A 130 2.86 -14.20 15.68
N THR A 131 2.09 -13.60 16.59
CA THR A 131 2.03 -14.02 17.99
C THR A 131 0.59 -14.29 18.43
N ASN A 132 0.45 -15.15 19.43
CA ASN A 132 -0.79 -15.42 20.14
C ASN A 132 -0.47 -15.57 21.62
N MET A 133 -1.11 -14.79 22.49
CA MET A 133 -0.82 -14.68 23.92
C MET A 133 0.68 -14.48 24.19
N GLY A 134 1.32 -13.62 23.39
CA GLY A 134 2.76 -13.31 23.48
C GLY A 134 3.71 -14.40 22.98
N LYS A 135 3.22 -15.58 22.58
CA LYS A 135 4.05 -16.65 22.00
C LYS A 135 4.11 -16.52 20.48
N ILE A 136 5.30 -16.65 19.93
CA ILE A 136 5.51 -16.71 18.48
C ILE A 136 4.91 -18.01 17.97
N ILE A 137 4.02 -17.91 16.99
CA ILE A 137 3.36 -19.07 16.36
C ILE A 137 3.74 -19.25 14.90
N GLN A 138 4.16 -18.17 14.23
CA GLN A 138 4.62 -18.20 12.85
C GLN A 138 5.57 -17.04 12.59
N GLN A 139 6.59 -17.30 11.78
CA GLN A 139 7.49 -16.27 11.25
C GLN A 139 7.81 -16.55 9.79
N GLY A 140 8.33 -15.54 9.11
CA GLY A 140 8.83 -15.68 7.76
C GLY A 140 9.34 -14.36 7.23
N THR A 141 9.68 -14.35 5.94
CA THR A 141 10.24 -13.19 5.27
C THR A 141 9.68 -13.07 3.86
N PHE A 142 9.50 -11.85 3.39
CA PHE A 142 9.20 -11.53 1.99
C PHE A 142 9.86 -10.21 1.60
N SER A 143 10.02 -9.97 0.31
CA SER A 143 10.59 -8.73 -0.22
C SER A 143 9.55 -7.93 -0.96
N VAL A 144 9.58 -6.62 -0.74
CA VAL A 144 8.72 -5.64 -1.38
C VAL A 144 9.59 -4.67 -2.15
N ASN A 145 9.29 -4.52 -3.43
CA ASN A 145 10.05 -3.65 -4.30
C ASN A 145 9.23 -2.40 -4.64
N VAL A 146 9.82 -1.23 -4.39
CA VAL A 146 9.25 0.07 -4.78
C VAL A 146 10.12 0.64 -5.89
N ALA A 147 9.60 0.67 -7.11
CA ALA A 147 10.29 1.23 -8.26
C ALA A 147 9.75 2.62 -8.60
N HIS A 148 10.48 3.38 -9.42
CA HIS A 148 9.97 4.63 -9.97
C HIS A 148 8.89 4.35 -11.01
N GLY A 149 7.73 4.96 -10.83
CA GLY A 149 6.68 4.98 -11.83
C GLY A 149 6.78 6.16 -12.78
N LYS A 150 6.06 6.08 -13.91
CA LYS A 150 5.92 7.20 -14.84
C LYS A 150 5.11 8.31 -14.16
N ALA A 151 5.60 9.56 -14.25
CA ALA A 151 4.89 10.71 -13.71
C ALA A 151 3.47 10.83 -14.29
N ARG A 152 2.51 11.21 -13.44
CA ARG A 152 1.14 11.55 -13.84
C ARG A 152 0.93 13.06 -13.72
N THR A 153 0.16 13.63 -14.65
CA THR A 153 -0.16 15.06 -14.65
C THR A 153 -1.67 15.22 -14.52
N CYS A 154 -2.11 15.88 -13.47
CA CYS A 154 -3.51 16.22 -13.28
C CYS A 154 -3.88 17.42 -14.18
N PRO A 155 -5.13 17.48 -14.66
CA PRO A 155 -5.61 18.61 -15.45
C PRO A 155 -5.65 19.89 -14.61
N ALA A 156 -5.29 21.03 -15.22
CA ALA A 156 -5.34 22.30 -14.52
C ALA A 156 -6.77 22.64 -14.05
N THR A 157 -6.90 23.22 -12.86
CA THR A 157 -8.21 23.55 -12.28
C THR A 157 -8.20 24.90 -11.56
N HIS A 158 -9.38 25.34 -11.14
CA HIS A 158 -9.50 26.48 -10.24
C HIS A 158 -10.46 26.22 -9.08
N TYR A 159 -10.28 26.98 -8.00
CA TYR A 159 -11.15 27.00 -6.82
C TYR A 159 -11.55 28.42 -6.47
N ASN A 160 -12.80 28.58 -6.04
CA ASN A 160 -13.25 29.79 -5.37
C ASN A 160 -13.28 29.51 -3.87
N SER A 161 -12.55 30.29 -3.08
CA SER A 161 -12.54 30.21 -1.62
C SER A 161 -12.99 31.52 -1.00
N THR A 162 -13.76 31.41 0.07
CA THR A 162 -14.09 32.53 0.95
C THR A 162 -13.03 32.73 2.04
N ASP A 163 -12.08 31.79 2.19
CA ASP A 163 -10.97 31.88 3.13
C ASP A 163 -9.74 32.46 2.43
N ALA A 164 -9.27 33.62 2.90
CA ALA A 164 -8.06 34.25 2.40
C ALA A 164 -6.80 33.40 2.60
N ASN A 165 -6.80 32.50 3.60
CA ASN A 165 -5.65 31.62 3.89
C ASN A 165 -5.40 30.58 2.81
N ASP A 166 -6.39 30.24 1.98
CA ASP A 166 -6.21 29.29 0.88
C ASP A 166 -5.26 29.85 -0.20
N CYS A 167 -5.20 31.17 -0.36
CA CYS A 167 -4.23 31.85 -1.22
C CYS A 167 -2.84 32.01 -0.59
N GLN A 168 -2.66 31.52 0.64
CA GLN A 168 -1.37 31.49 1.33
C GLN A 168 -0.91 30.07 1.67
N SER A 169 -1.71 29.05 1.35
CA SER A 169 -1.49 27.67 1.78
C SER A 169 -1.37 26.71 0.59
N PRO A 170 -0.24 26.73 -0.14
CA PRO A 170 -0.06 25.86 -1.31
C PRO A 170 -0.21 24.38 -0.97
N TYR A 171 0.22 23.94 0.21
CA TYR A 171 0.16 22.53 0.62
C TYR A 171 -1.27 21.99 0.69
N THR A 172 -2.17 22.66 1.43
CA THR A 172 -3.55 22.21 1.61
C THR A 172 -4.31 22.23 0.29
N VAL A 173 -4.09 23.25 -0.53
CA VAL A 173 -4.69 23.39 -1.86
C VAL A 173 -4.20 22.27 -2.78
N CYS A 174 -2.90 21.99 -2.81
CA CYS A 174 -2.33 20.94 -3.66
C CYS A 174 -2.78 19.53 -3.23
N GLN A 175 -2.88 19.26 -1.93
CA GLN A 175 -3.39 17.98 -1.43
C GLN A 175 -4.84 17.76 -1.87
N ARG A 176 -5.72 18.74 -1.62
CA ARG A 176 -7.13 18.71 -2.06
C ARG A 176 -7.25 18.54 -3.57
N TYR A 177 -6.38 19.22 -4.32
CA TYR A 177 -6.32 19.13 -5.78
C TYR A 177 -6.02 17.70 -6.26
N PHE A 178 -4.98 17.06 -5.71
CA PHE A 178 -4.67 15.68 -6.10
C PHE A 178 -5.74 14.68 -5.67
N GLU A 179 -6.33 14.84 -4.47
CA GLU A 179 -7.43 14.01 -3.99
C GLU A 179 -8.67 14.11 -4.88
N GLN A 180 -9.02 15.32 -5.34
CA GLN A 180 -10.15 15.54 -6.25
C GLN A 180 -10.02 14.77 -7.56
N TYR A 181 -8.80 14.68 -8.10
CA TYR A 181 -8.53 14.01 -9.37
C TYR A 181 -8.03 12.57 -9.19
N ASP A 182 -8.34 11.93 -8.05
CA ASP A 182 -7.90 10.57 -7.70
C ASP A 182 -6.41 10.34 -8.02
N TYR A 183 -5.57 11.30 -7.62
CA TYR A 183 -4.13 11.27 -7.84
C TYR A 183 -3.74 11.11 -9.32
N CYS A 184 -4.50 11.79 -10.18
CA CYS A 184 -4.32 11.88 -11.64
C CYS A 184 -4.49 10.52 -12.35
N ARG A 185 -5.42 9.69 -11.88
CA ARG A 185 -5.78 8.39 -12.49
C ARG A 185 -6.80 8.53 -13.62
#